data_AF-A0A370G334-F1
#
_entry.id   AF-A0A370G334-F1
#
_cell.length_a   1.000
_cell.length_b   1.000
_cell.length_c   1.000
_cell.angle_alpha   90.00
_cell.angle_beta   90.00
_cell.angle_gamma   90.00
#
_symmetry.space_group_name_H-M   'P 1'
#
loop_
_entity.id
_entity.type
_entity.pdbx_description
1 polymer ?
#
loop_
_entity_poly.entity_id
_entity_poly.type
_entity_poly.pdbx_seq_one_letter_code
_entity_poly.pdbx_strand_id
1 'polypeptide(L)'
;MKTLGVIGGLLGIILSVFCMLFAIVDDSYTFGNIGLLGVLAGIIAVIVSFRNRRSSGIWLLVTAGMGIIGLAIFYTLPAVLQVIAGIVMIKRNGKLTM
;
A
#
# COMPACT_ATOMS: atom_id res chain seq x y z
N MET A 1 -2.48 -0.69 -15.42
CA MET A 1 -3.07 -0.42 -14.09
C MET A 1 -2.54 -1.34 -12.99
N LYS A 2 -2.34 -2.64 -13.24
CA LYS A 2 -1.59 -3.52 -12.31
C LYS A 2 -0.23 -2.91 -11.93
N THR A 3 0.43 -2.32 -12.91
CA THR A 3 1.73 -1.65 -12.77
C THR A 3 1.74 -0.55 -11.72
N LEU A 4 0.71 0.30 -11.63
CA LEU A 4 0.64 1.38 -10.65
C LEU A 4 0.51 0.84 -9.22
N GLY A 5 -0.35 -0.15 -9.01
CA GLY A 5 -0.49 -0.80 -7.71
C GLY A 5 0.75 -1.61 -7.30
N VAL A 6 1.43 -2.25 -8.26
CA VAL A 6 2.71 -2.94 -8.02
C VAL A 6 3.82 -1.95 -7.69
N ILE A 7 3.97 -0.86 -8.44
CA ILE A 7 4.97 0.19 -8.17
C ILE A 7 4.68 0.83 -6.80
N GLY A 8 3.42 1.16 -6.51
CA GLY A 8 3.02 1.71 -5.22
C GLY A 8 3.29 0.73 -4.06
N GLY A 9 3.09 -0.57 -4.27
CA GLY A 9 3.41 -1.58 -3.26
C GLY A 9 4.91 -1.77 -3.05
N LEU A 10 5.69 -1.85 -4.14
CA LEU A 10 7.16 -1.99 -4.07
C LEU A 10 7.82 -0.77 -3.44
N LEU A 11 7.41 0.45 -3.82
CA LEU A 11 7.88 1.68 -3.17
C LEU A 11 7.53 1.70 -1.68
N GLY A 12 6.33 1.22 -1.33
CA GLY A 12 5.92 1.05 0.06
C GLY A 12 6.89 0.17 0.84
N ILE A 13 7.22 -1.01 0.30
CA ILE A 13 8.19 -1.94 0.92
C ILE A 13 9.56 -1.26 1.06
N ILE A 14 10.09 -0.67 -0.01
CA ILE A 14 11.44 -0.06 -0.01
C ILE A 14 11.53 1.05 1.02
N LEU A 15 10.56 1.98 1.05
CA LEU A 15 10.56 3.10 1.98
C LEU A 15 10.36 2.65 3.43
N SER A 16 9.55 1.61 3.64
CA SER A 16 9.35 1.02 4.97
C SER A 16 10.66 0.42 5.50
N VAL A 17 11.33 -0.40 4.68
CA VAL A 17 12.63 -0.99 5.03
C VAL A 17 13.68 0.09 5.24
N PHE A 18 13.71 1.12 4.38
CA PHE A 18 14.62 2.25 4.54
C PHE A 18 14.42 2.97 5.88
N CYS A 19 13.18 3.28 6.24
CA CYS A 19 12.88 3.95 7.51
C CYS A 19 13.28 3.11 8.73
N MET A 20 13.12 1.78 8.67
CA MET A 20 13.57 0.87 9.72
C MET A 20 15.11 0.82 9.80
N LEU A 21 15.82 0.71 8.67
CA LEU A 21 17.28 0.60 8.63
C LEU A 21 18.00 1.84 9.20
N PHE A 22 17.39 3.01 9.05
CA PHE A 22 17.96 4.28 9.53
C PHE A 22 17.34 4.75 10.86
N ALA A 23 16.56 3.90 11.54
CA ALA A 23 15.85 4.25 12.78
C ALA A 23 15.06 5.57 12.68
N ILE A 24 14.52 5.87 11.50
CA ILE A 24 13.67 7.05 11.24
C ILE A 24 12.33 6.88 11.95
N VAL A 25 11.86 5.64 12.03
CA VAL A 25 10.72 5.23 12.87
C VAL A 25 11.27 4.44 14.04
N ASP A 26 10.86 4.83 15.24
CA ASP A 26 11.32 4.19 16.48
C ASP A 26 10.63 2.84 16.69
N ASP A 27 11.38 1.87 17.20
CA ASP A 27 10.93 0.49 17.42
C ASP A 27 10.24 0.33 18.79
N SER A 28 10.14 1.41 19.58
CA SER A 28 9.68 1.43 20.96
C SER A 28 8.15 1.34 21.15
N TYR A 29 7.37 1.21 20.07
CA TYR A 29 5.91 1.16 20.12
C TYR A 29 5.32 -0.22 20.47
N THR A 30 4.15 -0.20 21.12
CA THR A 30 3.47 -1.35 21.76
C THR A 30 3.02 -2.47 20.80
N PHE A 31 2.94 -2.22 19.49
CA PHE A 31 2.46 -3.18 18.48
C PHE A 31 3.59 -3.86 17.66
N GLY A 32 4.85 -3.74 18.12
CA GLY A 32 6.01 -4.17 17.34
C GLY A 32 6.36 -3.16 16.25
N ASN A 33 7.51 -3.38 15.58
CA ASN A 33 8.09 -2.43 14.63
C ASN A 33 7.05 -1.89 13.65
N ILE A 34 6.65 -0.62 13.81
CA ILE A 34 5.58 0.00 13.04
C ILE A 34 5.97 0.11 11.55
N GLY A 35 7.27 0.18 11.24
CA GLY A 35 7.76 0.08 9.86
C GLY A 35 7.37 -1.24 9.17
N LEU A 36 7.22 -2.33 9.94
CA LEU A 36 6.81 -3.64 9.43
C LEU A 36 5.35 -3.63 8.93
N LEU A 37 4.48 -2.81 9.53
CA LEU A 37 3.11 -2.55 9.06
C LEU A 37 3.10 -1.94 7.65
N GLY A 38 4.04 -1.03 7.38
CA GLY A 38 4.26 -0.47 6.03
C GLY A 38 4.73 -1.51 5.02
N VAL A 39 5.64 -2.41 5.44
CA VAL A 39 6.08 -3.53 4.59
C VAL A 39 4.91 -4.45 4.25
N LEU A 40 4.10 -4.84 5.24
CA LEU A 40 2.92 -5.68 5.04
C LEU A 40 1.91 -5.03 4.09
N ALA A 41 1.65 -3.73 4.28
CA ALA A 41 0.80 -2.97 3.38
C ALA A 41 1.31 -3.02 1.93
N GLY A 42 2.62 -2.85 1.73
CA GLY A 42 3.23 -2.94 0.40
C GLY A 42 3.13 -4.33 -0.22
N ILE A 43 3.39 -5.40 0.54
CA ILE A 43 3.26 -6.79 0.08
C ILE A 43 1.82 -7.10 -0.34
N ILE A 44 0.84 -6.74 0.50
CA ILE A 44 -0.57 -6.95 0.19
C ILE A 44 -0.96 -6.17 -1.08
N ALA A 45 -0.50 -4.92 -1.22
CA ALA A 45 -0.76 -4.12 -2.42
C ALA A 45 -0.21 -4.77 -3.69
N VAL A 46 1.00 -5.36 -3.66
CA VAL A 46 1.57 -6.11 -4.79
C VAL A 46 0.72 -7.34 -5.12
N ILE A 47 0.42 -8.18 -4.13
CA ILE A 47 -0.37 -9.42 -4.33
C ILE A 47 -1.74 -9.10 -4.93
N VAL A 48 -2.43 -8.12 -4.35
CA VAL A 48 -3.77 -7.69 -4.78
C VAL A 48 -3.74 -7.10 -6.19
N SER A 49 -2.67 -6.40 -6.56
CA SER A 49 -2.51 -5.82 -7.91
C SER A 49 -2.36 -6.89 -9.00
N PHE A 50 -1.82 -8.07 -8.68
CA PHE A 50 -1.78 -9.21 -9.60
C PHE A 50 -3.12 -9.94 -9.68
N ARG A 51 -3.88 -9.95 -8.58
CA ARG A 51 -5.19 -10.59 -8.49
C ARG A 51 -6.24 -9.76 -9.24
N ASN A 52 -6.81 -10.29 -10.32
CA ASN A 52 -7.87 -9.62 -11.08
C ASN A 52 -9.25 -9.88 -10.44
N ARG A 53 -9.46 -9.42 -9.20
CA ARG A 53 -10.74 -9.54 -8.49
C ARG A 53 -11.41 -8.18 -8.33
N ARG A 54 -12.74 -8.20 -8.24
CA ARG A 54 -13.55 -6.98 -8.03
C ARG A 54 -13.14 -6.21 -6.77
N SER A 55 -12.77 -6.94 -5.72
CA SER A 55 -12.35 -6.38 -4.44
C SER A 55 -10.95 -5.77 -4.47
N SER A 56 -10.12 -6.03 -5.49
CA SER A 56 -8.72 -5.60 -5.48
C SER A 56 -8.54 -4.10 -5.34
N GLY A 57 -9.46 -3.30 -5.90
CA GLY A 57 -9.41 -1.85 -5.75
C GLY A 57 -9.66 -1.37 -4.31
N ILE A 58 -10.55 -2.04 -3.56
CA ILE A 58 -10.83 -1.71 -2.15
C ILE A 58 -9.62 -2.08 -1.29
N TRP A 59 -9.04 -3.25 -1.53
CA TRP A 59 -7.84 -3.69 -0.81
C TRP A 59 -6.66 -2.73 -1.00
N LEU A 60 -6.48 -2.13 -2.18
CA LEU A 60 -5.46 -1.11 -2.41
C LEU A 60 -5.70 0.18 -1.59
N LEU A 61 -6.95 0.53 -1.31
CA LEU A 61 -7.27 1.66 -0.43
C LEU A 61 -6.96 1.33 1.03
N VAL A 62 -7.29 0.10 1.46
CA VAL A 62 -6.97 -0.38 2.80
C VAL A 62 -5.46 -0.40 3.03
N THR A 63 -4.67 -0.90 2.06
CA THR A 63 -3.20 -0.91 2.19
C THR A 63 -2.61 0.49 2.20
N ALA A 64 -3.19 1.44 1.46
CA ALA A 64 -2.77 2.84 1.53
C ALA A 64 -2.96 3.40 2.94
N GLY A 65 -4.12 3.14 3.57
CA GLY A 65 -4.39 3.53 4.95
C GLY A 65 -3.45 2.86 5.95
N MET A 66 -3.25 1.54 5.85
CA MET A 66 -2.33 0.79 6.70
C MET A 66 -0.90 1.34 6.63
N GLY A 67 -0.40 1.65 5.44
CA GLY A 67 0.93 2.18 5.28
C GLY A 67 1.09 3.60 5.81
N ILE A 68 0.07 4.46 5.69
CA ILE A 68 0.07 5.79 6.32
C ILE A 68 0.05 5.67 7.85
N ILE A 69 -0.72 4.74 8.42
CA ILE A 69 -0.68 4.49 9.87
C ILE A 69 0.71 4.01 10.29
N GLY A 70 1.37 3.21 9.45
CA GLY A 70 2.70 2.68 9.74
C GLY A 70 3.83 3.73 9.68
N LEU A 71 3.83 4.58 8.67
CA LEU A 71 5.00 5.40 8.32
C LEU A 71 4.67 6.87 8.10
N ALA A 72 3.42 7.26 8.39
CA ALA A 72 2.90 8.62 8.25
C ALA A 72 3.30 9.25 6.92
N ILE A 73 4.04 10.36 6.98
CA ILE A 73 4.45 11.13 5.80
C ILE A 73 5.37 10.34 4.87
N PHE A 74 6.16 9.39 5.38
CA PHE A 74 7.11 8.61 4.58
C PHE A 74 6.42 7.60 3.65
N TYR A 75 5.15 7.24 3.91
CA TYR A 75 4.37 6.36 3.05
C TYR A 75 3.42 7.10 2.11
N THR A 76 3.44 8.44 2.09
CA THR A 76 2.50 9.25 1.30
C THR A 76 2.59 8.94 -0.19
N LEU A 77 3.80 8.88 -0.75
CA LEU A 77 4.00 8.59 -2.17
C LEU A 77 3.48 7.18 -2.56
N PRO A 78 3.86 6.09 -1.86
CA PRO A 78 3.24 4.78 -2.03
C PRO A 78 1.71 4.80 -1.90
N ALA A 79 1.17 5.49 -0.89
CA ALA A 79 -0.26 5.57 -0.63
C ALA A 79 -1.01 6.26 -1.76
N VAL A 80 -0.52 7.38 -2.29
CA VAL A 80 -1.14 8.09 -3.42
C VAL A 80 -1.23 7.18 -4.64
N LEU A 81 -0.16 6.44 -4.96
CA LEU A 81 -0.15 5.50 -6.07
C LEU A 81 -1.16 4.37 -5.87
N GLN A 82 -1.25 3.82 -4.65
CA GLN A 82 -2.21 2.79 -4.28
C GLN A 82 -3.66 3.31 -4.35
N VAL A 83 -3.91 4.55 -3.92
CA VAL A 83 -5.23 5.20 -3.97
C VAL A 83 -5.69 5.40 -5.42
N ILE A 84 -4.82 5.96 -6.26
CA ILE A 84 -5.12 6.16 -7.69
C ILE A 84 -5.41 4.82 -8.36
N ALA A 85 -4.57 3.80 -8.12
CA ALA A 85 -4.77 2.47 -8.66
C ALA A 85 -6.09 1.84 -8.17
N GLY A 86 -6.41 2.00 -6.88
CA GLY A 86 -7.63 1.51 -6.24
C GLY A 86 -8.90 2.12 -6.83
N ILE A 87 -8.98 3.45 -6.91
CA ILE A 87 -10.14 4.17 -7.47
C ILE A 87 -10.38 3.77 -8.92
N VAL A 88 -9.33 3.72 -9.74
CA VAL A 88 -9.49 3.35 -11.16
C VAL A 88 -9.91 1.88 -11.31
N MET A 89 -9.36 0.97 -10.50
CA MET A 89 -9.80 -0.44 -10.49
C MET A 89 -11.28 -0.57 -10.14
N ILE A 90 -11.76 0.14 -9.12
CA ILE A 90 -13.18 0.15 -8.72
C ILE A 90 -14.04 0.65 -9.88
N LYS A 91 -13.69 1.82 -10.46
CA LYS A 91 -14.42 2.41 -11.58
C LYS A 91 -14.49 1.49 -12.81
N ARG A 92 -13.38 0.79 -13.12
CA ARG A 92 -13.33 -0.14 -14.24
C ARG A 92 -14.20 -1.37 -14.00
N ASN A 93 -14.20 -1.91 -12.78
CA ASN A 93 -15.00 -3.09 -12.44
C ASN A 93 -16.50 -2.77 -12.30
N GLY A 94 -16.87 -1.51 -12.01
CA GLY A 94 -18.27 -1.06 -12.05
C GLY A 94 -18.85 -0.93 -13.45
N LYS A 95 -18.02 -0.61 -14.46
CA LYS A 95 -18.43 -0.51 -15.87
C LYS A 95 -18.64 -1.85 -16.57
N LEU A 96 -18.06 -2.94 -16.06
CA LEU A 96 -18.20 -4.29 -16.64
C LEU A 96 -19.54 -4.96 -16.29
N THR A 97 -20.38 -4.31 -15.47
CA THR A 97 -21.67 -4.84 -14.99
C THR A 97 -22.89 -4.04 -15.47
N MET A 98 -22.71 -3.05 -16.35
CA MET A 98 -23.76 -2.35 -17.10
C MET A 98 -23.66 -2.75 -18.56
#